data_AF-A0A3M7M5M8-F1
#
_entry.id   AF-A0A3M7M5M8-F1
#
_cell.length_a   1.000
_cell.length_b   1.000
_cell.length_c   1.000
_cell.angle_alpha   90.00
_cell.angle_beta   90.00
_cell.angle_gamma   90.00
#
_symmetry.space_group_name_H-M   'P 1'
#
loop_
_entity.id
_entity.type
_entity.pdbx_description
1 polymer ?
#
loop_
_entity_poly.entity_id
_entity_poly.type
_entity_poly.pdbx_seq_one_letter_code
_entity_poly.pdbx_strand_id
1 'polypeptide(L)'
;MSSEEKARSSVDAARDTALPVLPTVNPDAQKSAPEPPSFHPAVYIATWITLSSSTIVFNKYILDTAKFPTDFPIFLTTWHLIFATVMTQFLARFTTILDSRKKVPMTGRVYLRAIVPIGIFFSMSLICGNQAYLYLSVAFIQMLKATMPVAVLLTTWGLGVAPVNLKTLGNVSFIVIGVVIASMGEIQFVMIGFLFQCAGIVFEAIRLVMVQRLLSGADFKMDPLVSLYYYAPACAVINGVILLFTELPVMTMADVDRVGLFTLLANASVAFLLNVSVVFLIGKTSSLVLTLSGVLKDILLVFASMFLFKDPVTPLQAFGYAIALGGLVYYKLGGEKLKEYLGQGSMKWQELGHTRPVLRKLMIFTAVVMSMFFILGSLGPRYAPDSTNQVYNGIGKLIGDKASRWELTSTATMFETGTARIEIDEYTEVPKSTNPYVKLLVRLYKFLARRTDAPFNKTVLRRLMMSKTNLAVSLSKIVATAANKHSAKTHEGKTIVIVGTVTDDNRMLEVPKLSIAALRFTASARARVEKSGGECLTIDEVATRFPTGSNTLLLRGPKNSREAFKHFGFGPHSHKKPYVESKGRKFERARGRRRSRGFKV
;
A
#
# COMPACT_ATOMS: atom_id res chain seq x y z
N MET A 1 52.41 61.55 -4.68
CA MET A 1 51.92 62.71 -5.47
C MET A 1 51.76 62.25 -6.90
N SER A 2 50.73 62.79 -7.56
CA SER A 2 50.17 62.49 -8.90
C SER A 2 51.22 62.23 -10.01
N SER A 3 50.92 61.63 -11.16
CA SER A 3 49.86 61.94 -12.13
C SER A 3 49.90 60.83 -13.20
N GLU A 4 48.79 60.24 -13.65
CA GLU A 4 47.93 60.63 -14.79
C GLU A 4 48.02 59.62 -15.96
N GLU A 5 46.85 59.39 -16.51
CA GLU A 5 46.44 58.42 -17.52
C GLU A 5 46.45 59.06 -18.91
N LYS A 6 46.87 58.28 -19.93
CA LYS A 6 46.48 58.28 -21.37
C LYS A 6 47.69 57.94 -22.25
N ALA A 7 47.63 57.18 -23.34
CA ALA A 7 46.52 56.71 -24.18
C ALA A 7 46.95 55.44 -24.92
N ARG A 8 45.96 54.66 -25.39
CA ARG A 8 46.14 53.65 -26.43
C ARG A 8 46.52 54.34 -27.75
N SER A 9 47.60 53.90 -28.39
CA SER A 9 47.76 54.02 -29.85
C SER A 9 48.00 52.64 -30.45
N SER A 10 47.11 52.28 -31.38
CA SER A 10 47.25 51.16 -32.29
C SER A 10 48.31 51.51 -33.33
N VAL A 11 49.43 50.79 -33.33
CA VAL A 11 50.34 50.74 -34.47
C VAL A 11 50.50 49.27 -34.84
N ASP A 12 50.01 48.95 -36.03
CA ASP A 12 50.19 47.67 -36.71
C ASP A 12 51.68 47.33 -36.83
N ALA A 13 52.16 46.41 -36.00
CA ALA A 13 53.40 45.70 -36.26
C ALA A 13 53.09 44.51 -37.17
N ALA A 14 53.65 44.54 -38.38
CA ALA A 14 53.51 43.52 -39.39
C ALA A 14 53.78 42.12 -38.83
N ARG A 15 52.87 41.17 -39.10
CA ARG A 15 53.06 39.77 -38.73
C ARG A 15 54.23 39.18 -39.50
N ASP A 16 55.23 38.68 -38.78
CA ASP A 16 56.24 37.78 -39.30
C ASP A 16 55.59 36.59 -40.01
N THR A 17 55.83 36.43 -41.31
CA THR A 17 55.28 35.38 -42.18
C THR A 17 56.00 34.04 -42.05
N ALA A 18 56.74 33.80 -40.95
CA ALA A 18 57.66 32.66 -40.82
C ALA A 18 57.36 31.70 -39.64
N LEU A 19 56.15 31.72 -39.08
CA LEU A 19 55.69 30.68 -38.14
C LEU A 19 54.72 29.72 -38.82
N PRO A 20 54.86 28.39 -38.65
CA PRO A 20 53.93 27.44 -39.21
C PRO A 20 52.55 27.65 -38.58
N VAL A 21 51.59 28.06 -39.41
CA VAL A 21 50.17 28.12 -39.03
C VAL A 21 49.74 26.71 -38.67
N LEU A 22 49.37 26.48 -37.41
CA LEU A 22 48.74 25.24 -36.99
C LEU A 22 47.52 24.97 -37.90
N PRO A 23 47.35 23.77 -38.47
CA PRO A 23 46.16 23.45 -39.25
C PRO A 23 44.94 23.58 -38.34
N THR A 24 44.15 24.64 -38.53
CA THR A 24 42.97 24.95 -37.72
C THR A 24 41.77 24.03 -38.00
N VAL A 25 41.91 23.10 -38.95
CA VAL A 25 40.90 22.11 -39.25
C VAL A 25 41.61 20.81 -39.58
N ASN A 26 41.47 19.81 -38.70
CA ASN A 26 41.85 18.44 -39.01
C ASN A 26 40.86 17.92 -40.08
N PRO A 27 41.29 17.68 -41.34
CA PRO A 27 40.38 17.26 -42.41
C PRO A 27 39.80 15.86 -42.19
N ASP A 28 40.33 15.08 -41.24
CA ASP A 28 39.83 13.76 -40.84
C ASP A 28 38.85 13.78 -39.66
N ALA A 29 38.53 14.96 -39.11
CA ALA A 29 37.45 15.07 -38.15
C ALA A 29 36.10 14.97 -38.89
N GLN A 30 35.58 13.75 -39.05
CA GLN A 30 34.19 13.53 -39.42
C GLN A 30 33.30 14.42 -38.56
N LYS A 31 32.67 15.42 -39.19
CA LYS A 31 31.64 16.25 -38.57
C LYS A 31 30.56 15.29 -38.08
N SER A 32 30.48 15.09 -36.77
CA SER A 32 29.44 14.26 -36.16
C SER A 32 28.10 14.74 -36.69
N ALA A 33 27.36 13.84 -37.32
CA ALA A 33 26.04 14.15 -37.86
C ALA A 33 25.21 14.84 -36.77
N PRO A 34 24.41 15.87 -37.10
CA PRO A 34 23.55 16.51 -36.11
C PRO A 34 22.69 15.42 -35.46
N GLU A 35 22.83 15.26 -34.14
CA GLU A 35 21.99 14.31 -33.41
C GLU A 35 20.52 14.63 -33.68
N PRO A 36 19.67 13.63 -33.99
CA PRO A 36 18.25 13.88 -34.17
C PRO A 36 17.69 14.56 -32.91
N PRO A 37 16.69 15.46 -33.04
CA PRO A 37 16.14 16.19 -31.91
C PRO A 37 15.69 15.18 -30.84
N SER A 38 16.47 15.08 -29.77
CA SER A 38 16.23 14.11 -28.71
C SER A 38 15.71 14.83 -27.49
N PHE A 39 14.61 14.32 -26.94
CA PHE A 39 14.05 14.87 -25.72
C PHE A 39 15.07 14.89 -24.58
N HIS A 40 14.90 15.81 -23.64
CA HIS A 40 15.77 15.87 -22.46
C HIS A 40 15.80 14.50 -21.75
N PRO A 41 16.96 13.99 -21.28
CA PRO A 41 17.07 12.68 -20.61
C PRO A 41 16.06 12.46 -19.48
N ALA A 42 15.65 13.55 -18.81
CA ALA A 42 14.62 13.55 -17.78
C ALA A 42 13.25 13.01 -18.25
N VAL A 43 12.88 13.21 -19.53
CA VAL A 43 11.60 12.73 -20.08
C VAL A 43 11.62 11.21 -20.21
N TYR A 44 12.73 10.62 -20.67
CA TYR A 44 12.89 9.16 -20.73
C TYR A 44 12.86 8.55 -19.32
N ILE A 45 13.53 9.19 -18.35
CA ILE A 45 13.51 8.78 -16.95
C ILE A 45 12.10 8.83 -16.38
N ALA A 46 11.40 9.95 -16.54
CA ALA A 46 10.03 10.11 -16.04
C ALA A 46 9.08 9.10 -16.68
N THR A 47 9.21 8.85 -17.98
CA THR A 47 8.42 7.85 -18.71
C THR A 47 8.70 6.44 -18.17
N TRP A 48 9.96 6.08 -17.96
CA TRP A 48 10.34 4.80 -17.39
C TRP A 48 9.80 4.60 -15.97
N ILE A 49 9.95 5.60 -15.09
CA ILE A 49 9.44 5.56 -13.72
C ILE A 49 7.91 5.43 -13.72
N THR A 50 7.23 6.19 -14.59
CA THR A 50 5.77 6.18 -14.69
C THR A 50 5.29 4.83 -15.21
N LEU A 51 5.85 4.32 -16.31
CA LEU A 51 5.51 3.00 -16.84
C LEU A 51 5.80 1.88 -15.84
N SER A 52 6.91 1.96 -15.11
CA SER A 52 7.27 0.98 -14.10
C SER A 52 6.29 1.02 -12.93
N SER A 53 5.92 2.21 -12.47
CA SER A 53 4.98 2.39 -11.35
C SER A 53 3.57 1.98 -11.75
N SER A 54 3.13 2.38 -12.94
CA SER A 54 1.86 1.97 -13.53
C SER A 54 1.77 0.47 -13.65
N THR A 55 2.82 -0.24 -14.11
CA THR A 55 2.79 -1.72 -14.20
C THR A 55 2.56 -2.35 -12.83
N ILE A 56 3.20 -1.85 -11.78
CA ILE A 56 3.08 -2.41 -10.42
C ILE A 56 1.69 -2.15 -9.84
N VAL A 57 1.20 -0.91 -9.95
CA VAL A 57 -0.13 -0.52 -9.46
C VAL A 57 -1.23 -1.22 -10.25
N PHE A 58 -1.08 -1.33 -11.58
CA PHE A 58 -2.07 -1.98 -12.44
C PHE A 58 -2.08 -3.50 -12.22
N ASN A 59 -0.93 -4.14 -12.03
CA ASN A 59 -0.87 -5.54 -11.61
C ASN A 59 -1.60 -5.76 -10.28
N LYS A 60 -1.36 -4.89 -9.28
CA LYS A 60 -2.08 -4.98 -8.01
C LYS A 60 -3.57 -4.71 -8.16
N TYR A 61 -3.98 -3.75 -8.98
CA TYR A 61 -5.39 -3.45 -9.27
C TYR A 61 -6.12 -4.66 -9.88
N ILE A 62 -5.50 -5.34 -10.85
CA ILE A 62 -6.08 -6.54 -11.47
C ILE A 62 -6.22 -7.67 -10.45
N LEU A 63 -5.24 -7.83 -9.56
CA LEU A 63 -5.29 -8.85 -8.51
C LEU A 63 -6.33 -8.52 -7.42
N ASP A 64 -6.43 -7.27 -6.98
CA ASP A 64 -7.25 -6.86 -5.82
C ASP A 64 -8.69 -6.44 -6.19
N THR A 65 -8.87 -5.69 -7.30
CA THR A 65 -10.17 -5.08 -7.66
C THR A 65 -11.01 -5.96 -8.60
N ALA A 66 -10.39 -6.73 -9.50
CA ALA A 66 -11.14 -7.55 -10.45
C ALA A 66 -11.72 -8.84 -9.84
N LYS A 67 -11.45 -9.12 -8.55
CA LYS A 67 -11.92 -10.31 -7.81
C LYS A 67 -11.77 -11.59 -8.64
N PHE A 68 -10.53 -11.90 -9.02
CA PHE A 68 -10.17 -13.30 -9.08
C PHE A 68 -10.45 -13.90 -7.69
N PRO A 69 -11.26 -14.96 -7.56
CA PRO A 69 -11.52 -15.60 -6.27
C PRO A 69 -10.24 -16.15 -5.59
N THR A 70 -9.16 -16.28 -6.36
CA THR A 70 -7.85 -16.78 -5.99
C THR A 70 -6.82 -15.96 -6.77
N ASP A 71 -5.96 -15.21 -6.10
CA ASP A 71 -4.93 -14.37 -6.72
C ASP A 71 -4.11 -15.16 -7.76
N PHE A 72 -4.20 -14.83 -9.06
CA PHE A 72 -3.51 -15.52 -10.16
C PHE A 72 -2.35 -14.71 -10.77
N PRO A 73 -1.25 -14.49 -10.03
CA PRO A 73 -0.14 -13.67 -10.52
C PRO A 73 0.76 -14.41 -11.52
N ILE A 74 0.75 -15.75 -11.55
CA ILE A 74 1.51 -16.52 -12.57
C ILE A 74 0.82 -16.40 -13.93
N PHE A 75 -0.51 -16.41 -13.97
CA PHE A 75 -1.28 -16.13 -15.19
C PHE A 75 -0.92 -14.76 -15.75
N LEU A 76 -0.94 -13.72 -14.91
CA LEU A 76 -0.67 -12.34 -15.33
C LEU A 76 0.74 -12.17 -15.91
N THR A 77 1.74 -12.76 -15.27
CA THR A 77 3.14 -12.70 -15.73
C THR A 77 3.37 -13.54 -16.98
N THR A 78 2.72 -14.70 -17.10
CA THR A 78 2.74 -15.51 -18.32
C THR A 78 2.11 -14.76 -19.48
N TRP A 79 0.99 -14.06 -19.25
CA TRP A 79 0.33 -13.22 -20.24
C TRP A 79 1.23 -12.08 -20.73
N HIS A 80 1.94 -11.39 -19.82
CA HIS A 80 2.92 -10.36 -20.18
C HIS A 80 4.05 -10.91 -21.05
N LEU A 81 4.59 -12.08 -20.70
CA LEU A 81 5.65 -12.72 -21.46
C LEU A 81 5.18 -13.17 -22.83
N ILE A 82 4.01 -13.81 -22.93
CA ILE A 82 3.41 -14.20 -24.22
C ILE A 82 3.21 -12.96 -25.10
N PHE A 83 2.59 -11.91 -24.56
CA PHE A 83 2.42 -10.67 -25.29
C PHE A 83 3.75 -10.06 -25.74
N ALA A 84 4.78 -10.05 -24.86
CA ALA A 84 6.11 -9.58 -25.22
C ALA A 84 6.77 -10.44 -26.32
N THR A 85 6.55 -11.75 -26.35
CA THR A 85 7.07 -12.62 -27.43
C THR A 85 6.42 -12.31 -28.77
N VAL A 86 5.09 -12.17 -28.80
CA VAL A 86 4.35 -11.81 -30.01
C VAL A 86 4.77 -10.42 -30.49
N MET A 87 4.85 -9.46 -29.58
CA MET A 87 5.19 -8.09 -29.94
C MET A 87 6.66 -7.93 -30.37
N THR A 88 7.61 -8.65 -29.75
CA THR A 88 9.01 -8.64 -30.22
C THR A 88 9.20 -9.37 -31.55
N GLN A 89 8.41 -10.40 -31.85
CA GLN A 89 8.36 -11.01 -33.19
C GLN A 89 7.78 -10.05 -34.23
N PHE A 90 6.71 -9.32 -33.87
CA PHE A 90 6.13 -8.28 -34.71
C PHE A 90 7.14 -7.14 -34.97
N LEU A 91 7.80 -6.64 -33.92
CA LEU A 91 8.84 -5.61 -34.05
C LEU A 91 10.00 -6.08 -34.92
N ALA A 92 10.40 -7.34 -34.82
CA ALA A 92 11.43 -7.93 -35.67
C ALA A 92 11.04 -8.01 -37.14
N ARG A 93 9.74 -8.08 -37.43
CA ARG A 93 9.21 -8.16 -38.80
C ARG A 93 9.01 -6.79 -39.43
N PHE A 94 8.60 -5.80 -38.64
CA PHE A 94 8.21 -4.48 -39.14
C PHE A 94 9.24 -3.37 -38.85
N THR A 95 10.29 -3.64 -38.08
CA THR A 95 11.26 -2.60 -37.67
C THR A 95 12.70 -3.07 -37.74
N THR A 96 13.60 -2.21 -38.22
CA THR A 96 15.06 -2.46 -38.35
C THR A 96 15.84 -2.34 -37.02
N ILE A 97 15.17 -1.96 -35.92
CA ILE A 97 15.75 -1.85 -34.57
C ILE A 97 16.32 -3.21 -34.07
N LEU A 98 15.93 -4.33 -34.70
CA LEU A 98 16.35 -5.67 -34.34
C LEU A 98 17.39 -6.31 -35.29
N ASP A 99 18.08 -5.54 -36.14
CA ASP A 99 19.05 -6.07 -37.12
C ASP A 99 20.34 -6.67 -36.49
N SER A 100 20.59 -6.43 -35.20
CA SER A 100 21.67 -7.12 -34.45
C SER A 100 21.47 -8.63 -34.32
N ARG A 101 20.29 -9.15 -34.66
CA ARG A 101 19.98 -10.58 -34.69
C ARG A 101 20.89 -11.37 -35.65
N LYS A 102 21.29 -10.79 -36.78
CA LYS A 102 22.09 -11.47 -37.81
C LYS A 102 23.55 -11.74 -37.39
N LYS A 103 24.02 -11.14 -36.29
CA LYS A 103 25.37 -11.33 -35.76
C LYS A 103 25.53 -12.55 -34.85
N VAL A 104 24.44 -13.22 -34.49
CA VAL A 104 24.45 -14.22 -33.40
C VAL A 104 23.90 -15.57 -33.88
N PRO A 105 24.79 -16.53 -34.22
CA PRO A 105 24.37 -17.91 -34.48
C PRO A 105 24.02 -18.59 -33.15
N MET A 106 22.76 -18.54 -32.74
CA MET A 106 22.29 -19.34 -31.60
C MET A 106 21.96 -20.76 -32.04
N THR A 107 22.85 -21.69 -31.68
CA THR A 107 22.58 -23.13 -31.80
C THR A 107 21.64 -23.58 -30.68
N GLY A 108 20.74 -24.53 -30.98
CA GLY A 108 19.73 -25.01 -30.01
C GLY A 108 20.31 -25.54 -28.70
N ARG A 109 21.54 -26.08 -28.71
CA ARG A 109 22.25 -26.50 -27.48
C ARG A 109 22.69 -25.34 -26.60
N VAL A 110 23.17 -24.24 -27.21
CA VAL A 110 23.52 -23.02 -26.48
C VAL A 110 22.26 -22.36 -25.94
N TYR A 111 21.16 -22.38 -26.70
CA TYR A 111 19.85 -21.92 -26.24
C TYR A 111 19.39 -22.67 -24.99
N LEU A 112 19.39 -24.00 -25.02
CA LEU A 112 18.99 -24.82 -23.86
C LEU A 112 19.91 -24.63 -22.65
N ARG A 113 21.22 -24.50 -22.85
CA ARG A 113 22.18 -24.38 -21.73
C ARG A 113 22.24 -22.97 -21.13
N ALA A 114 22.04 -21.92 -21.93
CA ALA A 114 22.16 -20.54 -21.49
C ALA A 114 20.83 -19.91 -21.09
N ILE A 115 19.75 -20.19 -21.84
CA ILE A 115 18.48 -19.45 -21.72
C ILE A 115 17.46 -20.18 -20.82
N VAL A 116 17.37 -21.51 -20.89
CA VAL A 116 16.41 -22.27 -20.06
C VAL A 116 16.66 -22.06 -18.56
N PRO A 117 17.90 -22.13 -18.04
CA PRO A 117 18.14 -21.86 -16.63
C PRO A 117 17.69 -20.47 -16.18
N ILE A 118 17.83 -19.46 -17.04
CA ILE A 118 17.35 -18.09 -16.78
C ILE A 118 15.83 -18.10 -16.58
N GLY A 119 15.10 -18.82 -17.44
CA GLY A 119 13.65 -18.96 -17.32
C GLY A 119 13.21 -19.73 -16.07
N ILE A 120 13.96 -20.75 -15.64
CA ILE A 120 13.68 -21.49 -14.39
C ILE A 120 13.84 -20.55 -13.19
N PHE A 121 14.97 -19.85 -13.07
CA PHE A 121 15.18 -18.91 -11.95
C PHE A 121 14.23 -17.72 -11.97
N PHE A 122 13.84 -17.24 -13.15
CA PHE A 122 12.78 -16.23 -13.28
C PHE A 122 11.47 -16.75 -12.71
N SER A 123 11.05 -17.96 -13.09
CA SER A 123 9.79 -18.54 -12.61
C SER A 123 9.82 -18.80 -11.11
N MET A 124 10.93 -19.30 -10.56
CA MET A 124 11.09 -19.44 -9.10
C MET A 124 11.04 -18.09 -8.37
N SER A 125 11.67 -17.05 -8.92
CA SER A 125 11.60 -15.70 -8.35
C SER A 125 10.17 -15.14 -8.34
N LEU A 126 9.39 -15.43 -9.37
CA LEU A 126 7.98 -15.03 -9.46
C LEU A 126 7.12 -15.75 -8.43
N ILE A 127 7.24 -17.08 -8.29
CA ILE A 127 6.48 -17.85 -7.30
C ILE A 127 6.76 -17.30 -5.89
N CYS A 128 8.03 -17.17 -5.53
CA CYS A 128 8.43 -16.67 -4.21
C CYS A 128 8.01 -15.21 -3.97
N GLY A 129 8.17 -14.34 -4.97
CA GLY A 129 7.78 -12.94 -4.88
C GLY A 129 6.26 -12.74 -4.78
N ASN A 130 5.49 -13.53 -5.53
CA ASN A 130 4.03 -13.52 -5.49
C ASN A 130 3.50 -14.03 -4.14
N GLN A 131 4.10 -15.12 -3.64
CA GLN A 131 3.76 -15.67 -2.33
C GLN A 131 4.06 -14.67 -1.20
N ALA A 132 5.08 -13.82 -1.33
CA ALA A 132 5.40 -12.82 -0.33
C ALA A 132 4.30 -11.74 -0.17
N TYR A 133 3.59 -11.37 -1.24
CA TYR A 133 2.49 -10.38 -1.19
C TYR A 133 1.30 -10.82 -0.32
N LEU A 134 1.11 -12.14 -0.12
CA LEU A 134 0.06 -12.67 0.75
C LEU A 134 0.36 -12.48 2.24
N TYR A 135 1.63 -12.27 2.59
CA TYR A 135 2.09 -12.23 3.97
C TYR A 135 2.66 -10.87 4.38
N LEU A 136 3.13 -10.06 3.43
CA LEU A 136 3.84 -8.81 3.68
C LEU A 136 3.18 -7.63 2.95
N SER A 137 3.32 -6.43 3.53
CA SER A 137 2.87 -5.19 2.89
C SER A 137 3.70 -4.85 1.64
N VAL A 138 3.10 -4.12 0.70
CA VAL A 138 3.80 -3.72 -0.54
C VAL A 138 4.98 -2.80 -0.22
N ALA A 139 4.79 -1.90 0.75
CA ALA A 139 5.84 -1.03 1.26
C ALA A 139 7.03 -1.84 1.78
N PHE A 140 6.78 -2.86 2.62
CA PHE A 140 7.84 -3.69 3.18
C PHE A 140 8.56 -4.55 2.15
N ILE A 141 7.83 -5.14 1.19
CA ILE A 141 8.43 -5.87 0.06
C ILE A 141 9.38 -4.96 -0.72
N GLN A 142 8.99 -3.72 -0.98
CA GLN A 142 9.83 -2.75 -1.68
C GLN A 142 11.07 -2.37 -0.86
N MET A 143 10.96 -2.28 0.47
CA MET A 143 12.11 -2.08 1.34
C MET A 143 13.08 -3.26 1.32
N LEU A 144 12.57 -4.49 1.32
CA LEU A 144 13.39 -5.71 1.19
C LEU A 144 14.13 -5.75 -0.14
N LYS A 145 13.51 -5.27 -1.24
CA LYS A 145 14.17 -5.15 -2.55
C LYS A 145 15.35 -4.18 -2.57
N ALA A 146 15.51 -3.28 -1.60
CA ALA A 146 16.75 -2.49 -1.49
C ALA A 146 17.99 -3.36 -1.26
N THR A 147 17.82 -4.61 -0.79
CA THR A 147 18.92 -5.60 -0.66
C THR A 147 19.27 -6.31 -1.97
N MET A 148 18.55 -6.09 -3.07
CA MET A 148 18.83 -6.73 -4.36
C MET A 148 20.31 -6.61 -4.77
N PRO A 149 21.00 -5.46 -4.62
CA PRO A 149 22.42 -5.36 -4.99
C PRO A 149 23.34 -6.18 -4.09
N VAL A 150 22.96 -6.42 -2.83
CA VAL A 150 23.67 -7.34 -1.92
C VAL A 150 23.60 -8.75 -2.49
N ALA A 151 22.40 -9.21 -2.82
CA ALA A 151 22.17 -10.55 -3.36
C ALA A 151 22.87 -10.73 -4.72
N VAL A 152 22.84 -9.72 -5.59
CA VAL A 152 23.55 -9.73 -6.88
C VAL A 152 25.07 -9.80 -6.67
N LEU A 153 25.65 -9.04 -5.73
CA LEU A 153 27.08 -9.09 -5.43
C LEU A 153 27.50 -10.49 -4.96
N LEU A 154 26.80 -11.04 -3.97
CA LEU A 154 27.08 -12.37 -3.42
C LEU A 154 26.95 -13.46 -4.50
N THR A 155 25.95 -13.34 -5.36
CA THR A 155 25.74 -14.28 -6.47
C THR A 155 26.83 -14.14 -7.55
N THR A 156 27.28 -12.92 -7.83
CA THR A 156 28.38 -12.66 -8.78
C THR A 156 29.68 -13.33 -8.31
N TRP A 157 29.96 -13.28 -7.01
CA TRP A 157 31.10 -13.99 -6.41
C TRP A 157 30.91 -15.50 -6.41
N GLY A 158 29.72 -15.98 -6.03
CA GLY A 158 29.41 -17.41 -6.02
C GLY A 158 29.49 -18.06 -7.40
N LEU A 159 29.16 -17.32 -8.47
CA LEU A 159 29.28 -17.76 -9.86
C LEU A 159 30.65 -17.47 -10.49
N GLY A 160 31.59 -16.88 -9.74
CA GLY A 160 32.96 -16.59 -10.20
C GLY A 160 33.04 -15.56 -11.32
N VAL A 161 32.06 -14.66 -11.44
CA VAL A 161 32.00 -13.64 -12.52
C VAL A 161 32.90 -12.44 -12.22
N ALA A 162 33.15 -12.14 -10.94
CA ALA A 162 34.03 -11.05 -10.51
C ALA A 162 34.81 -11.45 -9.24
N PRO A 163 36.03 -10.91 -9.03
CA PRO A 163 36.82 -11.20 -7.83
C PRO A 163 36.19 -10.63 -6.56
N VAL A 164 36.43 -11.30 -5.44
CA VAL A 164 35.92 -10.88 -4.13
C VAL A 164 36.65 -9.62 -3.67
N ASN A 165 35.89 -8.58 -3.34
CA ASN A 165 36.43 -7.33 -2.83
C ASN A 165 35.80 -6.99 -1.48
N LEU A 166 36.58 -7.15 -0.41
CA LEU A 166 36.13 -6.91 0.98
C LEU A 166 35.70 -5.46 1.24
N LYS A 167 36.25 -4.48 0.52
CA LYS A 167 35.80 -3.08 0.63
C LYS A 167 34.36 -2.93 0.13
N THR A 168 34.00 -3.63 -0.93
CA THR A 168 32.61 -3.64 -1.43
C THR A 168 31.67 -4.41 -0.51
N LEU A 169 32.15 -5.45 0.19
CA LEU A 169 31.38 -6.16 1.21
C LEU A 169 30.98 -5.22 2.36
N GLY A 170 31.92 -4.45 2.90
CA GLY A 170 31.66 -3.50 3.98
C GLY A 170 30.58 -2.47 3.63
N ASN A 171 30.64 -1.91 2.42
CA ASN A 171 29.65 -0.93 1.94
C ASN A 171 28.24 -1.56 1.81
N VAL A 172 28.18 -2.82 1.43
CA VAL A 172 26.93 -3.57 1.22
C VAL A 172 26.35 -4.08 2.54
N SER A 173 27.18 -4.38 3.54
CA SER A 173 26.72 -4.75 4.90
C SER A 173 25.89 -3.66 5.56
N PHE A 174 26.16 -2.38 5.27
CA PHE A 174 25.36 -1.26 5.79
C PHE A 174 23.91 -1.31 5.29
N ILE A 175 23.68 -1.78 4.07
CA ILE A 175 22.33 -1.98 3.51
C ILE A 175 21.58 -3.06 4.30
N VAL A 176 22.26 -4.16 4.64
CA VAL A 176 21.68 -5.25 5.43
C VAL A 176 21.27 -4.78 6.82
N ILE A 177 22.10 -3.98 7.49
CA ILE A 177 21.78 -3.39 8.81
C ILE A 177 20.51 -2.55 8.73
N GLY A 178 20.40 -1.67 7.72
CA GLY A 178 19.20 -0.85 7.52
C GLY A 178 17.94 -1.70 7.33
N VAL A 179 18.03 -2.79 6.56
CA VAL A 179 16.90 -3.70 6.32
C VAL A 179 16.51 -4.50 7.57
N VAL A 180 17.48 -4.91 8.39
CA VAL A 180 17.19 -5.58 9.68
C VAL A 180 16.43 -4.64 10.61
N ILE A 181 16.90 -3.39 10.75
CA ILE A 181 16.21 -2.36 11.54
C ILE A 181 14.80 -2.11 10.99
N ALA A 182 14.65 -2.04 9.66
CA ALA A 182 13.36 -1.85 9.02
C ALA A 182 12.40 -3.01 9.29
N SER A 183 12.91 -4.25 9.29
CA SER A 183 12.15 -5.47 9.56
C SER A 183 11.64 -5.56 11.00
N MET A 184 12.40 -5.05 11.97
CA MET A 184 11.95 -4.94 13.37
C MET A 184 10.79 -3.95 13.54
N GLY A 185 10.65 -2.98 12.63
CA GLY A 185 9.59 -1.98 12.64
C GLY A 185 8.31 -2.41 11.94
N GLU A 186 8.23 -3.59 11.33
CA GLU A 186 7.07 -4.03 10.55
C GLU A 186 5.92 -4.50 11.46
N ILE A 187 4.71 -3.97 11.23
CA ILE A 187 3.52 -4.21 12.08
C ILE A 187 2.89 -5.56 11.77
N GLN A 188 2.97 -6.02 10.52
CA GLN A 188 2.46 -7.32 10.07
C GLN A 188 3.60 -8.26 9.72
N PHE A 189 4.64 -8.32 10.57
CA PHE A 189 5.79 -9.17 10.28
C PHE A 189 5.40 -10.65 10.36
N VAL A 190 5.41 -11.32 9.20
CA VAL A 190 5.24 -12.77 9.11
C VAL A 190 6.53 -13.38 8.57
N MET A 191 7.18 -14.22 9.38
CA MET A 191 8.46 -14.84 9.05
C MET A 191 8.40 -15.66 7.74
N ILE A 192 7.29 -16.39 7.50
CA ILE A 192 7.15 -17.18 6.27
C ILE A 192 7.21 -16.29 5.02
N GLY A 193 6.53 -15.14 5.05
CA GLY A 193 6.53 -14.16 3.97
C GLY A 193 7.90 -13.53 3.76
N PHE A 194 8.59 -13.21 4.86
CA PHE A 194 9.96 -12.70 4.81
C PHE A 194 10.92 -13.69 4.16
N LEU A 195 10.86 -14.98 4.52
CA LEU A 195 11.69 -16.02 3.91
C LEU A 195 11.38 -16.22 2.42
N PHE A 196 10.10 -16.22 2.02
CA PHE A 196 9.71 -16.25 0.61
C PHE A 196 10.25 -15.03 -0.14
N GLN A 197 10.17 -13.84 0.43
CA GLN A 197 10.71 -12.63 -0.19
C GLN A 197 12.24 -12.70 -0.34
N CYS A 198 12.96 -13.16 0.69
CA CYS A 198 14.41 -13.36 0.62
C CYS A 198 14.80 -14.40 -0.44
N ALA A 199 14.09 -15.52 -0.52
CA ALA A 199 14.31 -16.52 -1.57
C ALA A 199 14.05 -15.94 -2.97
N GLY A 200 12.97 -15.17 -3.14
CA GLY A 200 12.66 -14.46 -4.37
C GLY A 200 13.77 -13.51 -4.80
N ILE A 201 14.33 -12.73 -3.86
CA ILE A 201 15.47 -11.83 -4.08
C ILE A 201 16.71 -12.59 -4.55
N VAL A 202 17.01 -13.76 -3.95
CA VAL A 202 18.15 -14.59 -4.35
C VAL A 202 17.96 -15.16 -5.76
N PHE A 203 16.78 -15.72 -6.07
CA PHE A 203 16.49 -16.23 -7.42
C PHE A 203 16.49 -15.13 -8.47
N GLU A 204 15.97 -13.96 -8.13
CA GLU A 204 16.01 -12.79 -9.01
C GLU A 204 17.46 -12.32 -9.23
N ALA A 205 18.31 -12.33 -8.21
CA ALA A 205 19.73 -12.00 -8.33
C ALA A 205 20.48 -13.00 -9.23
N ILE A 206 20.25 -14.30 -9.08
CA ILE A 206 20.82 -15.35 -9.96
C ILE A 206 20.41 -15.11 -11.39
N ARG A 207 19.11 -14.89 -11.65
CA ARG A 207 18.61 -14.56 -12.99
C ARG A 207 19.33 -13.33 -13.55
N LEU A 208 19.42 -12.25 -12.78
CA LEU A 208 20.05 -11.01 -13.23
C LEU A 208 21.53 -11.20 -13.58
N VAL A 209 22.29 -11.94 -12.78
CA VAL A 209 23.71 -12.24 -13.06
C VAL A 209 23.85 -13.11 -14.30
N MET A 210 22.97 -14.11 -14.50
CA MET A 210 22.98 -14.95 -15.69
C MET A 210 22.66 -14.14 -16.97
N VAL A 211 21.66 -13.25 -16.91
CA VAL A 211 21.34 -12.32 -18.00
C VAL A 211 22.50 -11.36 -18.27
N GLN A 212 23.13 -10.81 -17.22
CA GLN A 212 24.29 -9.93 -17.36
C GLN A 212 25.47 -10.66 -18.02
N ARG A 213 25.74 -11.91 -17.63
CA ARG A 213 26.79 -12.74 -18.22
C ARG A 213 26.51 -13.02 -19.70
N LEU A 214 25.25 -13.26 -20.08
CA LEU A 214 24.84 -13.43 -21.47
C LEU A 214 25.06 -12.15 -22.29
N LEU A 215 24.72 -11.00 -21.72
CA LEU A 215 24.83 -9.67 -22.35
C LEU A 215 26.27 -9.14 -22.44
N SER A 216 27.13 -9.52 -21.50
CA SER A 216 28.51 -8.99 -21.37
C SER A 216 29.56 -9.92 -22.01
N GLY A 217 29.16 -11.08 -22.53
CA GLY A 217 30.06 -11.99 -23.24
C GLY A 217 30.63 -11.36 -24.51
N ALA A 218 31.93 -11.56 -24.76
CA ALA A 218 32.64 -10.98 -25.90
C ALA A 218 32.03 -11.34 -27.28
N ASP A 219 31.32 -12.48 -27.34
CA ASP A 219 30.70 -13.00 -28.56
C ASP A 219 29.30 -12.42 -28.85
N PHE A 220 28.64 -11.79 -27.87
CA PHE A 220 27.22 -11.40 -27.96
C PHE A 220 26.96 -10.00 -27.41
N LYS A 221 27.48 -8.95 -28.07
CA LYS A 221 27.02 -7.56 -27.83
C LYS A 221 25.57 -7.41 -28.31
N MET A 222 24.62 -7.83 -27.50
CA MET A 222 23.18 -7.71 -27.79
C MET A 222 22.58 -6.52 -27.05
N ASP A 223 21.75 -5.76 -27.74
CA ASP A 223 20.89 -4.75 -27.12
C ASP A 223 19.88 -5.44 -26.17
N PRO A 224 19.57 -4.89 -24.98
CA PRO A 224 18.58 -5.45 -24.06
C PRO A 224 17.23 -5.87 -24.70
N LEU A 225 16.79 -5.21 -25.78
CA LEU A 225 15.58 -5.59 -26.53
C LEU A 225 15.76 -6.92 -27.29
N VAL A 226 16.94 -7.15 -27.86
CA VAL A 226 17.30 -8.39 -28.55
C VAL A 226 17.41 -9.53 -27.54
N SER A 227 17.89 -9.24 -26.33
CA SER A 227 17.91 -10.24 -25.26
C SER A 227 16.52 -10.66 -24.84
N LEU A 228 15.58 -9.70 -24.73
CA LEU A 228 14.17 -10.00 -24.47
C LEU A 228 13.58 -10.96 -25.51
N TYR A 229 13.91 -10.78 -26.79
CA TYR A 229 13.47 -11.69 -27.86
C TYR A 229 13.91 -13.15 -27.63
N TYR A 230 15.11 -13.36 -27.06
CA TYR A 230 15.65 -14.71 -26.86
C TYR A 230 15.13 -15.41 -25.59
N TYR A 231 15.03 -14.70 -24.45
CA TYR A 231 14.59 -15.34 -23.21
C TYR A 231 13.08 -15.28 -22.98
N ALA A 232 12.33 -14.31 -23.54
CA ALA A 232 10.89 -14.21 -23.31
C ALA A 232 10.11 -15.48 -23.72
N PRO A 233 10.39 -16.14 -24.87
CA PRO A 233 9.70 -17.39 -25.23
C PRO A 233 10.00 -18.53 -24.27
N ALA A 234 11.26 -18.71 -23.87
CA ALA A 234 11.63 -19.73 -22.89
C ALA A 234 10.96 -19.48 -21.54
N CYS A 235 10.94 -18.23 -21.07
CA CYS A 235 10.26 -17.86 -19.83
C CYS A 235 8.74 -18.06 -19.93
N ALA A 236 8.12 -17.77 -21.08
CA ALA A 236 6.69 -17.96 -21.29
C ALA A 236 6.30 -19.44 -21.26
N VAL A 237 7.11 -20.31 -21.87
CA VAL A 237 6.89 -21.76 -21.84
C VAL A 237 7.03 -22.31 -20.42
N ILE A 238 8.11 -21.95 -19.71
CA ILE A 238 8.35 -22.46 -18.35
C ILE A 238 7.26 -21.96 -17.38
N ASN A 239 6.91 -20.67 -17.42
CA ASN A 239 5.81 -20.15 -16.60
C ASN A 239 4.46 -20.73 -17.04
N GLY A 240 4.25 -20.97 -18.33
CA GLY A 240 3.04 -21.61 -18.86
C GLY A 240 2.86 -23.05 -18.37
N VAL A 241 3.95 -23.81 -18.24
CA VAL A 241 3.91 -25.15 -17.62
C VAL A 241 3.52 -25.06 -16.15
N ILE A 242 4.11 -24.12 -15.40
CA ILE A 242 3.77 -23.92 -13.98
C ILE A 242 2.30 -23.49 -13.85
N LEU A 243 1.87 -22.52 -14.66
CA LEU A 243 0.49 -22.04 -14.75
C LEU A 243 -0.50 -23.20 -14.95
N LEU A 244 -0.19 -24.13 -15.86
CA LEU A 244 -1.02 -25.29 -16.17
C LEU A 244 -1.24 -26.21 -14.96
N PHE A 245 -0.25 -26.32 -14.06
CA PHE A 245 -0.35 -27.15 -12.86
C PHE A 245 -0.88 -26.41 -11.63
N THR A 246 -0.73 -25.09 -11.54
CA THR A 246 -1.07 -24.34 -10.32
C THR A 246 -2.38 -23.57 -10.41
N GLU A 247 -2.52 -22.69 -11.40
CA GLU A 247 -3.64 -21.73 -11.44
C GLU A 247 -4.69 -22.10 -12.50
N LEU A 248 -4.29 -22.70 -13.62
CA LEU A 248 -5.20 -23.14 -14.69
C LEU A 248 -6.31 -24.12 -14.24
N PRO A 249 -6.09 -25.10 -13.33
CA PRO A 249 -7.17 -25.96 -12.86
C PRO A 249 -8.19 -25.25 -11.95
N VAL A 250 -7.83 -24.08 -11.42
CA VAL A 250 -8.69 -23.26 -10.55
C VAL A 250 -9.33 -22.11 -11.33
N MET A 251 -8.74 -21.69 -12.45
CA MET A 251 -9.24 -20.63 -13.32
C MET A 251 -10.48 -21.05 -14.10
N THR A 252 -11.57 -20.29 -13.93
CA THR A 252 -12.79 -20.42 -14.74
C THR A 252 -12.80 -19.35 -15.84
N MET A 253 -13.41 -19.65 -17.00
CA MET A 253 -13.55 -18.66 -18.08
C MET A 253 -14.32 -17.40 -17.65
N ALA A 254 -15.22 -17.53 -16.68
CA ALA A 254 -15.94 -16.41 -16.06
C ALA A 254 -15.02 -15.41 -15.32
N ASP A 255 -13.85 -15.86 -14.86
CA ASP A 255 -12.87 -14.99 -14.18
C ASP A 255 -12.14 -14.11 -15.19
N VAL A 256 -11.83 -14.64 -16.38
CA VAL A 256 -11.21 -13.89 -17.48
C VAL A 256 -12.16 -12.84 -18.05
N ASP A 257 -13.44 -13.20 -18.22
CA ASP A 257 -14.47 -12.28 -18.70
C ASP A 257 -14.74 -11.13 -17.73
N ARG A 258 -14.61 -11.36 -16.42
CA ARG A 258 -14.77 -10.32 -15.39
C ARG A 258 -13.66 -9.25 -15.43
N VAL A 259 -12.42 -9.64 -15.74
CA VAL A 259 -11.32 -8.67 -15.92
C VAL A 259 -11.49 -7.88 -17.21
N GLY A 260 -12.00 -8.55 -18.25
CA GLY A 260 -12.17 -8.01 -19.58
C GLY A 260 -10.87 -8.06 -20.39
N LEU A 261 -11.00 -8.51 -21.64
CA LEU A 261 -9.88 -8.66 -22.58
C LEU A 261 -9.12 -7.34 -22.80
N PHE A 262 -9.85 -6.21 -22.85
CA PHE A 262 -9.26 -4.89 -23.04
C PHE A 262 -8.32 -4.50 -21.88
N THR A 263 -8.73 -4.77 -20.64
CA THR A 263 -7.93 -4.48 -19.45
C THR A 263 -6.66 -5.33 -19.42
N LEU A 264 -6.76 -6.61 -19.78
CA LEU A 264 -5.60 -7.51 -19.88
C LEU A 264 -4.64 -7.10 -21.00
N LEU A 265 -5.17 -6.68 -22.16
CA LEU A 265 -4.36 -6.18 -23.27
C LEU A 265 -3.66 -4.87 -22.91
N ALA A 266 -4.37 -3.93 -22.28
CA ALA A 266 -3.80 -2.67 -21.82
C ALA A 266 -2.68 -2.90 -20.80
N ASN A 267 -2.88 -3.79 -19.82
CA ASN A 267 -1.87 -4.11 -18.83
C ASN A 267 -0.60 -4.73 -19.46
N ALA A 268 -0.76 -5.69 -20.38
CA ALA A 268 0.37 -6.26 -21.10
C ALA A 268 1.08 -5.26 -22.01
N SER A 269 0.34 -4.30 -22.59
CA SER A 269 0.90 -3.22 -23.39
C SER A 269 1.79 -2.30 -22.55
N VAL A 270 1.35 -1.94 -21.34
CA VAL A 270 2.15 -1.14 -20.40
C VAL A 270 3.43 -1.89 -19.99
N ALA A 271 3.34 -3.19 -19.71
CA ALA A 271 4.50 -4.03 -19.39
C ALA A 271 5.49 -4.13 -20.57
N PHE A 272 5.00 -4.24 -21.81
CA PHE A 272 5.85 -4.23 -23.00
C PHE A 272 6.52 -2.86 -23.22
N LEU A 273 5.76 -1.77 -23.09
CA LEU A 273 6.27 -0.40 -23.19
C LEU A 273 7.34 -0.12 -22.15
N LEU A 274 7.22 -0.68 -20.94
CA LEU A 274 8.26 -0.61 -19.92
C LEU A 274 9.58 -1.22 -20.41
N ASN A 275 9.54 -2.41 -21.02
CA ASN A 275 10.73 -3.07 -21.57
C ASN A 275 11.38 -2.26 -22.70
N VAL A 276 10.56 -1.67 -23.58
CA VAL A 276 11.03 -0.77 -24.65
C VAL A 276 11.64 0.51 -24.08
N SER A 277 11.00 1.10 -23.07
CA SER A 277 11.46 2.31 -22.40
C SER A 277 12.83 2.11 -21.74
N VAL A 278 13.09 0.95 -21.13
CA VAL A 278 14.41 0.60 -20.57
C VAL A 278 15.52 0.65 -21.63
N VAL A 279 15.26 0.13 -22.82
CA VAL A 279 16.24 0.08 -23.92
C VAL A 279 16.59 1.49 -24.39
N PHE A 280 15.58 2.33 -24.62
CA PHE A 280 15.81 3.73 -24.96
C PHE A 280 16.54 4.49 -23.85
N LEU A 281 16.24 4.18 -22.58
CA LEU A 281 16.92 4.79 -21.45
C LEU A 281 18.39 4.37 -21.37
N ILE A 282 18.71 3.10 -21.61
CA ILE A 282 20.09 2.60 -21.68
C ILE A 282 20.86 3.25 -22.83
N GLY A 283 20.22 3.42 -23.99
CA GLY A 283 20.85 4.04 -25.16
C GLY A 283 21.12 5.54 -25.02
N LYS A 284 20.39 6.25 -24.13
CA LYS A 284 20.45 7.71 -24.00
C LYS A 284 20.96 8.22 -22.65
N THR A 285 21.08 7.35 -21.65
CA THR A 285 21.51 7.74 -20.30
C THR A 285 22.71 6.91 -19.84
N SER A 286 23.48 7.43 -18.89
CA SER A 286 24.59 6.68 -18.31
C SER A 286 24.09 5.61 -17.34
N SER A 287 24.86 4.54 -17.17
CA SER A 287 24.62 3.49 -16.16
C SER A 287 24.41 4.07 -14.74
N LEU A 288 25.05 5.19 -14.44
CA LEU A 288 24.89 5.91 -13.18
C LEU A 288 23.47 6.52 -13.04
N VAL A 289 22.96 7.16 -14.09
CA VAL A 289 21.63 7.78 -14.09
C VAL A 289 20.54 6.70 -13.96
N LEU A 290 20.72 5.55 -14.63
CA LEU A 290 19.84 4.39 -14.50
C LEU A 290 19.77 3.88 -13.06
N THR A 291 20.92 3.75 -12.40
CA THR A 291 20.97 3.23 -11.02
C THR A 291 20.36 4.22 -10.02
N LEU A 292 20.67 5.52 -10.14
CA LEU A 292 20.08 6.58 -9.31
C LEU A 292 18.56 6.71 -9.52
N SER A 293 18.12 6.68 -10.77
CA SER A 293 16.70 6.71 -11.10
C SER A 293 15.97 5.48 -10.56
N GLY A 294 16.62 4.32 -10.51
CA GLY A 294 16.09 3.12 -9.86
C GLY A 294 15.85 3.30 -8.37
N VAL A 295 16.80 3.89 -7.65
CA VAL A 295 16.64 4.23 -6.22
C VAL A 295 15.46 5.20 -6.02
N LEU A 296 15.38 6.24 -6.85
CA LEU A 296 14.27 7.21 -6.80
C LEU A 296 12.92 6.53 -7.04
N LYS A 297 12.83 5.65 -8.05
CA LYS A 297 11.63 4.87 -8.36
C LYS A 297 11.20 4.03 -7.15
N ASP A 298 12.13 3.35 -6.50
CA ASP A 298 11.84 2.51 -5.33
C ASP A 298 11.31 3.35 -4.14
N ILE A 299 11.85 4.55 -3.93
CA ILE A 299 11.33 5.50 -2.93
C ILE A 299 9.91 5.95 -3.29
N LEU A 300 9.67 6.36 -4.54
CA LEU A 300 8.36 6.80 -5.02
C LEU A 300 7.32 5.69 -4.90
N LEU A 301 7.69 4.43 -5.15
CA LEU A 301 6.81 3.28 -4.97
C LEU A 301 6.44 3.04 -3.51
N VAL A 302 7.37 3.21 -2.57
CA VAL A 302 7.05 3.15 -1.13
C VAL A 302 6.04 4.24 -0.78
N PHE A 303 6.28 5.50 -1.18
CA PHE A 303 5.33 6.58 -0.93
C PHE A 303 3.97 6.38 -1.59
N ALA A 304 3.95 5.96 -2.86
CA ALA A 304 2.72 5.64 -3.57
C ALA A 304 1.97 4.50 -2.89
N SER A 305 2.67 3.48 -2.39
CA SER A 305 2.06 2.36 -1.68
C SER A 305 1.44 2.80 -0.35
N MET A 306 2.09 3.70 0.38
CA MET A 306 1.54 4.30 1.60
C MET A 306 0.29 5.14 1.31
N PHE A 307 0.29 5.89 0.21
CA PHE A 307 -0.85 6.75 -0.15
C PHE A 307 -2.04 5.96 -0.69
N LEU A 308 -1.79 5.03 -1.62
CA LEU A 308 -2.82 4.25 -2.31
C LEU A 308 -3.38 3.12 -1.44
N PHE A 309 -2.52 2.41 -0.71
CA PHE A 309 -2.91 1.23 0.07
C PHE A 309 -3.06 1.50 1.56
N LYS A 310 -2.71 2.71 2.01
CA LYS A 310 -2.77 3.12 3.42
C LYS A 310 -1.99 2.18 4.34
N ASP A 311 -0.90 1.60 3.81
CA ASP A 311 -0.01 0.71 4.55
C ASP A 311 0.69 1.49 5.69
N PRO A 312 0.49 1.12 6.97
CA PRO A 312 1.05 1.86 8.09
C PRO A 312 2.55 1.61 8.23
N VAL A 313 3.38 2.58 7.82
CA VAL A 313 4.84 2.52 8.00
C VAL A 313 5.24 3.11 9.35
N THR A 314 5.94 2.33 10.17
CA THR A 314 6.44 2.84 11.46
C THR A 314 7.66 3.76 11.27
N PRO A 315 7.93 4.68 12.20
CA PRO A 315 9.15 5.49 12.12
C PRO A 315 10.42 4.67 12.19
N LEU A 316 10.40 3.56 12.94
CA LEU A 316 11.53 2.64 13.00
C LEU A 316 11.79 2.00 11.63
N GLN A 317 10.71 1.62 10.94
CA GLN A 317 10.77 1.10 9.58
C GLN A 317 11.29 2.15 8.58
N ALA A 318 10.78 3.38 8.66
CA ALA A 318 11.26 4.49 7.83
C ALA A 318 12.73 4.83 8.10
N PHE A 319 13.17 4.79 9.36
CA PHE A 319 14.55 5.02 9.75
C PHE A 319 15.49 3.92 9.23
N GLY A 320 15.13 2.64 9.41
CA GLY A 320 15.90 1.52 8.86
C GLY A 320 15.99 1.59 7.34
N TYR A 321 14.89 1.92 6.66
CA TYR A 321 14.89 2.08 5.20
C TYR A 321 15.75 3.27 4.73
N ALA A 322 15.77 4.39 5.47
CA ALA A 322 16.66 5.51 5.17
C ALA A 322 18.14 5.13 5.25
N ILE A 323 18.52 4.32 6.24
CA ILE A 323 19.87 3.74 6.36
C ILE A 323 20.17 2.85 5.14
N ALA A 324 19.24 1.96 4.77
CA ALA A 324 19.41 1.06 3.63
C ALA A 324 19.58 1.82 2.30
N LEU A 325 18.77 2.87 2.07
CA LEU A 325 18.86 3.74 0.90
C LEU A 325 20.18 4.53 0.86
N GLY A 326 20.60 5.09 2.00
CA GLY A 326 21.89 5.76 2.12
C GLY A 326 23.05 4.83 1.78
N GLY A 327 23.03 3.60 2.30
CA GLY A 327 23.98 2.55 1.96
C GLY A 327 23.98 2.18 0.48
N LEU A 328 22.80 2.09 -0.13
CA LEU A 328 22.64 1.79 -1.54
C LEU A 328 23.22 2.88 -2.45
N VAL A 329 22.93 4.15 -2.15
CA VAL A 329 23.49 5.30 -2.86
C VAL A 329 25.01 5.32 -2.72
N TYR A 330 25.53 5.10 -1.51
CA TYR A 330 26.97 5.03 -1.26
C TYR A 330 27.64 3.88 -2.02
N TYR A 331 27.03 2.69 -2.03
CA TYR A 331 27.51 1.52 -2.77
C TYR A 331 27.57 1.78 -4.29
N LYS A 332 26.57 2.45 -4.86
CA LYS A 332 26.48 2.69 -6.32
C LYS A 332 27.36 3.85 -6.80
N LEU A 333 27.47 4.94 -6.03
CA LEU A 333 28.19 6.15 -6.45
C LEU A 333 29.65 6.15 -6.00
N GLY A 334 29.94 5.55 -4.85
CA GLY A 334 31.21 5.74 -4.14
C GLY A 334 31.27 7.08 -3.40
N GLY A 335 32.10 7.15 -2.36
CA GLY A 335 32.18 8.32 -1.48
C GLY A 335 32.68 9.61 -2.16
N GLU A 336 33.62 9.48 -3.10
CA GLU A 336 34.22 10.64 -3.79
C GLU A 336 33.23 11.32 -4.74
N LYS A 337 32.58 10.54 -5.62
CA LYS A 337 31.56 11.07 -6.53
C LYS A 337 30.36 11.61 -5.76
N LEU A 338 29.95 10.95 -4.67
CA LEU A 338 28.86 11.46 -3.84
C LEU A 338 29.20 12.84 -3.27
N LYS A 339 30.44 13.05 -2.80
CA LYS A 339 30.89 14.36 -2.30
C LYS A 339 30.94 15.41 -3.40
N GLU A 340 31.39 15.04 -4.60
CA GLU A 340 31.39 15.92 -5.77
C GLU A 340 29.96 16.35 -6.16
N TYR A 341 29.02 15.40 -6.26
CA TYR A 341 27.62 15.69 -6.60
C TYR A 341 26.90 16.47 -5.49
N LEU A 342 27.21 16.21 -4.22
CA LEU A 342 26.69 17.02 -3.11
C LEU A 342 27.22 18.46 -3.20
N GLY A 343 28.48 18.64 -3.58
CA GLY A 343 29.08 19.95 -3.85
C GLY A 343 28.38 20.66 -5.01
N GLN A 344 28.29 20.02 -6.17
CA GLN A 344 27.61 20.57 -7.36
C GLN A 344 26.11 20.83 -7.11
N GLY A 345 25.45 19.94 -6.37
CA GLY A 345 24.05 20.07 -5.97
C GLY A 345 23.82 21.24 -5.02
N SER A 346 24.72 21.43 -4.04
CA SER A 346 24.70 22.59 -3.14
C SER A 346 24.86 23.90 -3.92
N MET A 347 25.82 23.96 -4.85
CA MET A 347 26.06 25.13 -5.70
C MET A 347 24.85 25.41 -6.59
N LYS A 348 24.27 24.40 -7.25
CA LYS A 348 23.04 24.56 -8.06
C LYS A 348 21.82 24.93 -7.22
N TRP A 349 21.72 24.43 -5.98
CA TRP A 349 20.64 24.80 -5.06
C TRP A 349 20.74 26.26 -4.62
N GLN A 350 21.96 26.74 -4.36
CA GLN A 350 22.24 28.15 -4.10
C GLN A 350 21.96 29.01 -5.33
N GLU A 351 22.41 28.59 -6.52
CA GLU A 351 22.16 29.25 -7.81
C GLU A 351 20.66 29.32 -8.13
N LEU A 352 19.91 28.25 -7.90
CA LEU A 352 18.44 28.23 -8.06
C LEU A 352 17.75 29.15 -7.04
N GLY A 353 18.34 29.32 -5.86
CA GLY A 353 17.92 30.33 -4.88
C GLY A 353 18.12 31.76 -5.35
N HIS A 354 19.19 32.05 -6.10
CA HIS A 354 19.48 33.36 -6.66
C HIS A 354 18.69 33.65 -7.95
N THR A 355 18.56 32.66 -8.83
CA THR A 355 17.91 32.82 -10.15
C THR A 355 16.39 32.73 -10.08
N ARG A 356 15.83 31.87 -9.22
CA ARG A 356 14.38 31.64 -9.09
C ARG A 356 13.96 31.47 -7.62
N PRO A 357 13.93 32.56 -6.83
CA PRO A 357 13.62 32.50 -5.40
C PRO A 357 12.21 31.97 -5.12
N VAL A 358 11.25 32.22 -6.02
CA VAL A 358 9.88 31.70 -5.90
C VAL A 358 9.84 30.19 -6.07
N LEU A 359 10.55 29.63 -7.06
CA LEU A 359 10.60 28.18 -7.29
C LEU A 359 11.27 27.45 -6.12
N ARG A 360 12.34 28.02 -5.56
CA ARG A 360 12.99 27.49 -4.34
C ARG A 360 12.02 27.45 -3.16
N LYS A 361 11.31 28.55 -2.89
CA LYS A 361 10.32 28.63 -1.83
C LYS A 361 9.18 27.64 -2.04
N LEU A 362 8.72 27.46 -3.29
CA LEU A 362 7.67 26.52 -3.66
C LEU A 362 8.13 25.07 -3.45
N MET A 363 9.34 24.69 -3.88
CA MET A 363 9.90 23.36 -3.61
C MET A 363 10.09 23.08 -2.12
N ILE A 364 10.60 24.05 -1.35
CA ILE A 364 10.73 23.91 0.10
C ILE A 364 9.35 23.79 0.74
N PHE A 365 8.39 24.60 0.33
CA PHE A 365 7.01 24.53 0.81
C PHE A 365 6.38 23.18 0.49
N THR A 366 6.52 22.65 -0.73
CA THR A 366 6.03 21.31 -1.10
C THR A 366 6.73 20.22 -0.29
N ALA A 367 8.04 20.30 -0.08
CA ALA A 367 8.79 19.34 0.72
C ALA A 367 8.39 19.39 2.21
N VAL A 368 8.15 20.59 2.76
CA VAL A 368 7.69 20.81 4.14
C VAL A 368 6.25 20.38 4.30
N VAL A 369 5.37 20.62 3.33
CA VAL A 369 3.99 20.13 3.36
C VAL A 369 3.96 18.61 3.26
N MET A 370 4.79 18.00 2.40
CA MET A 370 4.90 16.54 2.27
C MET A 370 5.48 15.91 3.54
N SER A 371 6.51 16.51 4.15
CA SER A 371 7.08 16.04 5.41
C SER A 371 6.14 16.28 6.59
N MET A 372 5.40 17.39 6.60
CA MET A 372 4.35 17.67 7.59
C MET A 372 3.20 16.67 7.46
N PHE A 373 2.81 16.27 6.26
CA PHE A 373 1.81 15.22 6.03
C PHE A 373 2.30 13.86 6.55
N PHE A 374 3.61 13.57 6.38
CA PHE A 374 4.25 12.37 6.92
C PHE A 374 4.35 12.40 8.45
N ILE A 375 4.67 13.55 9.03
CA ILE A 375 4.78 13.78 10.47
C ILE A 375 3.39 13.75 11.12
N LEU A 376 2.37 14.41 10.55
CA LEU A 376 0.99 14.32 11.02
C LEU A 376 0.38 12.93 10.80
N GLY A 377 0.72 12.26 9.69
CA GLY A 377 0.29 10.88 9.43
C GLY A 377 0.93 9.87 10.39
N SER A 378 2.16 10.14 10.84
CA SER A 378 2.89 9.28 11.78
C SER A 378 2.68 9.63 13.26
N LEU A 379 2.33 10.88 13.59
CA LEU A 379 1.99 11.37 14.95
C LEU A 379 0.48 11.41 15.22
N GLY A 380 -0.35 11.24 14.19
CA GLY A 380 -1.78 10.94 14.37
C GLY A 380 -1.91 9.74 15.30
N PRO A 381 -2.94 9.70 16.18
CA PRO A 381 -3.00 8.71 17.25
C PRO A 381 -2.78 7.31 16.69
N ARG A 382 -1.63 6.70 17.01
CA ARG A 382 -1.25 5.35 16.59
C ARG A 382 -2.17 4.25 17.14
N TYR A 383 -3.31 4.62 17.69
CA TYR A 383 -4.32 3.75 18.27
C TYR A 383 -5.71 4.41 18.22
N ALA A 384 -6.18 4.93 17.07
CA ALA A 384 -7.61 5.17 16.86
C ALA A 384 -7.97 5.46 15.38
N PRO A 385 -8.71 4.57 14.68
CA PRO A 385 -9.22 4.86 13.33
C PRO A 385 -10.30 5.97 13.29
N ASP A 386 -10.86 6.37 14.44
CA ASP A 386 -11.99 7.32 14.52
C ASP A 386 -11.60 8.79 14.21
N SER A 387 -10.36 9.21 14.47
CA SER A 387 -9.91 10.62 14.32
C SER A 387 -9.56 11.00 12.88
N THR A 388 -9.11 10.05 12.07
CA THR A 388 -8.79 10.27 10.65
C THR A 388 -10.05 10.60 9.86
N ASN A 389 -11.17 9.92 10.16
CA ASN A 389 -12.46 10.17 9.52
C ASN A 389 -13.06 11.54 9.88
N GLN A 390 -12.80 12.07 11.09
CA GLN A 390 -13.24 13.42 11.46
C GLN A 390 -12.46 14.52 10.74
N VAL A 391 -11.16 14.31 10.50
CA VAL A 391 -10.32 15.25 9.74
C VAL A 391 -10.65 15.16 8.24
N TYR A 392 -10.86 13.95 7.70
CA TYR A 392 -11.32 13.77 6.31
C TYR A 392 -12.72 14.38 6.07
N ASN A 393 -13.69 14.16 6.98
CA ASN A 393 -15.01 14.78 6.90
C ASN A 393 -14.97 16.30 7.16
N GLY A 394 -13.99 16.77 7.96
CA GLY A 394 -13.74 18.18 8.20
C GLY A 394 -13.18 18.89 6.97
N ILE A 395 -12.22 18.26 6.27
CA ILE A 395 -11.63 18.76 5.02
C ILE A 395 -12.64 18.64 3.86
N GLY A 396 -13.43 17.57 3.80
CA GLY A 396 -14.54 17.42 2.84
C GLY A 396 -15.67 18.44 3.03
N LYS A 397 -15.87 18.94 4.26
CA LYS A 397 -16.75 20.10 4.52
C LYS A 397 -16.13 21.45 4.15
N LEU A 398 -14.80 21.54 4.13
CA LEU A 398 -14.04 22.77 3.84
C LEU A 398 -13.83 22.96 2.33
N ILE A 399 -13.68 21.86 1.59
CA ILE A 399 -13.64 21.80 0.14
C ILE A 399 -15.09 21.64 -0.34
N GLY A 400 -15.76 22.78 -0.50
CA GLY A 400 -17.21 22.85 -0.71
C GLY A 400 -17.77 21.96 -1.84
N ASP A 401 -19.04 21.63 -1.62
CA ASP A 401 -19.98 20.75 -2.33
C ASP A 401 -20.29 21.12 -3.81
N LYS A 402 -19.29 21.60 -4.57
CA LYS A 402 -19.45 22.04 -5.96
C LYS A 402 -18.67 21.24 -6.99
N ALA A 403 -17.70 20.40 -6.59
CA ALA A 403 -16.96 19.56 -7.54
C ALA A 403 -17.70 18.26 -7.91
N SER A 404 -18.65 17.81 -7.10
CA SER A 404 -19.34 16.51 -7.21
C SER A 404 -20.53 16.48 -8.18
N ARG A 405 -20.95 17.62 -8.75
CA ARG A 405 -22.17 17.73 -9.58
C ARG A 405 -21.90 17.86 -11.09
N TRP A 406 -20.63 17.84 -11.51
CA TRP A 406 -20.22 18.01 -12.92
C TRP A 406 -19.89 16.67 -13.61
N GLU A 407 -19.72 15.59 -12.86
CA GLU A 407 -19.45 14.25 -13.40
C GLU A 407 -20.68 13.31 -13.41
N LEU A 408 -21.85 13.77 -12.95
CA LEU A 408 -23.07 12.95 -12.85
C LEU A 408 -24.10 13.19 -13.98
N THR A 409 -23.74 13.93 -15.04
CA THR A 409 -24.69 14.28 -16.12
C THR A 409 -24.46 13.51 -17.43
N SER A 410 -23.40 12.69 -17.54
CA SER A 410 -23.05 12.01 -18.80
C SER A 410 -23.36 10.50 -18.84
N THR A 411 -23.83 9.90 -17.75
CA THR A 411 -24.00 8.44 -17.63
C THR A 411 -25.40 8.00 -17.21
N ALA A 412 -26.40 8.88 -17.35
CA ALA A 412 -27.77 8.67 -16.88
C ALA A 412 -28.82 8.53 -18.00
N THR A 413 -28.48 7.92 -19.14
CA THR A 413 -29.44 7.66 -20.26
C THR A 413 -29.46 6.22 -20.78
N MET A 414 -28.99 5.24 -20.02
CA MET A 414 -29.35 3.84 -20.29
C MET A 414 -29.60 3.10 -18.97
N PHE A 415 -30.73 2.39 -18.94
CA PHE A 415 -31.26 1.56 -17.86
C PHE A 415 -32.11 2.26 -16.79
N GLU A 416 -33.27 2.76 -17.21
CA GLU A 416 -34.49 2.64 -16.42
C GLU A 416 -34.93 1.16 -16.38
N THR A 417 -34.91 0.54 -15.22
CA THR A 417 -35.92 -0.43 -14.77
C THR A 417 -35.74 -0.65 -13.27
N GLY A 418 -36.85 -0.50 -12.55
CA GLY A 418 -36.88 -0.27 -11.11
C GLY A 418 -36.33 -1.40 -10.25
N THR A 419 -35.68 -1.00 -9.16
CA THR A 419 -36.01 -1.41 -7.79
C THR A 419 -35.04 -0.69 -6.85
N ALA A 420 -35.60 -0.03 -5.82
CA ALA A 420 -34.87 0.79 -4.86
C ALA A 420 -33.78 -0.02 -4.13
N ARG A 421 -32.54 0.09 -4.58
CA ARG A 421 -31.35 -0.29 -3.79
C ARG A 421 -31.03 0.86 -2.86
N ILE A 422 -31.49 0.73 -1.62
CA ILE A 422 -31.01 1.52 -0.49
C ILE A 422 -29.50 1.23 -0.36
N GLU A 423 -28.71 2.29 -0.57
CA GLU A 423 -27.28 2.43 -0.33
C GLU A 423 -26.84 1.65 0.92
N ILE A 424 -26.03 0.60 0.72
CA ILE A 424 -25.33 -0.10 1.80
C ILE A 424 -23.91 0.46 1.81
N ASP A 425 -23.78 1.69 2.29
CA ASP A 425 -22.48 2.26 2.58
C ASP A 425 -21.85 1.56 3.79
N GLU A 426 -20.68 0.98 3.52
CA GLU A 426 -19.49 1.05 4.37
C GLU A 426 -19.65 0.64 5.87
N TYR A 427 -19.66 -0.67 6.12
CA TYR A 427 -19.24 -1.22 7.43
C TYR A 427 -17.90 -1.96 7.27
N THR A 428 -16.84 -1.18 7.10
CA THR A 428 -15.44 -1.62 7.12
C THR A 428 -14.80 -1.19 8.44
N GLU A 429 -15.21 -1.80 9.55
CA GLU A 429 -14.44 -1.74 10.79
C GLU A 429 -14.34 -3.13 11.42
N VAL A 430 -13.13 -3.52 11.79
CA VAL A 430 -12.87 -4.72 12.60
C VAL A 430 -13.53 -4.51 13.97
N PRO A 431 -14.20 -5.52 14.56
CA PRO A 431 -14.79 -5.36 15.89
C PRO A 431 -13.72 -4.92 16.90
N LYS A 432 -13.97 -3.81 17.61
CA LYS A 432 -13.06 -3.26 18.65
C LYS A 432 -12.78 -4.23 19.80
N SER A 433 -13.56 -5.31 19.95
CA SER A 433 -13.40 -6.32 21.00
C SER A 433 -12.39 -7.41 20.62
N THR A 434 -11.47 -7.74 21.52
CA THR A 434 -10.49 -8.83 21.35
C THR A 434 -11.07 -10.23 21.55
N ASN A 435 -12.24 -10.37 22.21
CA ASN A 435 -12.87 -11.66 22.49
C ASN A 435 -13.21 -12.45 21.17
N PRO A 436 -12.72 -13.70 21.01
CA PRO A 436 -12.92 -14.50 19.80
C PRO A 436 -14.39 -14.81 19.51
N TYR A 437 -15.22 -15.07 20.54
CA TYR A 437 -16.65 -15.36 20.38
C TYR A 437 -17.41 -14.17 19.78
N VAL A 438 -17.11 -12.94 20.22
CA VAL A 438 -17.72 -11.71 19.65
C VAL A 438 -17.26 -11.50 18.20
N LYS A 439 -16.00 -11.80 17.87
CA LYS A 439 -15.49 -11.73 16.49
C LYS A 439 -16.22 -12.70 15.56
N LEU A 440 -16.46 -13.92 16.02
CA LEU A 440 -17.22 -14.93 15.26
C LEU A 440 -18.68 -14.51 15.07
N LEU A 441 -19.34 -14.00 16.11
CA LEU A 441 -20.71 -13.45 16.00
C LEU A 441 -20.79 -12.28 15.01
N VAL A 442 -19.79 -11.38 15.00
CA VAL A 442 -19.75 -10.27 14.02
C VAL A 442 -19.62 -10.80 12.60
N ARG A 443 -18.80 -11.83 12.36
CA ARG A 443 -18.71 -12.49 11.04
C ARG A 443 -20.03 -13.13 10.64
N LEU A 444 -20.70 -13.83 11.56
CA LEU A 444 -22.00 -14.46 11.35
C LEU A 444 -23.08 -13.43 10.98
N TYR A 445 -23.25 -12.38 11.78
CA TYR A 445 -24.27 -11.36 11.52
C TYR A 445 -23.92 -10.46 10.31
N LYS A 446 -22.64 -10.33 9.95
CA LYS A 446 -22.22 -9.68 8.69
C LYS A 446 -22.52 -10.56 7.47
N PHE A 447 -22.49 -11.88 7.62
CA PHE A 447 -22.98 -12.80 6.58
C PHE A 447 -24.50 -12.73 6.47
N LEU A 448 -25.23 -12.85 7.58
CA LEU A 448 -26.69 -12.80 7.60
C LEU A 448 -27.24 -11.46 7.10
N ALA A 449 -26.69 -10.32 7.54
CA ALA A 449 -27.15 -9.00 7.08
C ALA A 449 -26.96 -8.73 5.58
N ARG A 450 -26.08 -9.50 4.90
CA ARG A 450 -25.90 -9.44 3.44
C ARG A 450 -26.86 -10.36 2.68
N ARG A 451 -27.30 -11.45 3.31
CA ARG A 451 -28.15 -12.48 2.69
C ARG A 451 -29.63 -12.28 3.00
N THR A 452 -29.94 -11.65 4.13
CA THR A 452 -31.28 -11.32 4.57
C THR A 452 -31.44 -9.81 4.57
N ASP A 453 -32.48 -9.29 3.93
CA ASP A 453 -32.81 -7.86 3.96
C ASP A 453 -33.46 -7.42 5.29
N ALA A 454 -33.42 -8.28 6.32
CA ALA A 454 -34.01 -8.02 7.62
C ALA A 454 -33.25 -6.90 8.38
N PRO A 455 -33.96 -5.84 8.84
CA PRO A 455 -33.34 -4.74 9.61
C PRO A 455 -32.84 -5.20 10.99
N PHE A 456 -33.34 -6.33 11.49
CA PHE A 456 -32.88 -6.98 12.72
C PHE A 456 -31.37 -7.27 12.68
N ASN A 457 -30.90 -7.95 11.63
CA ASN A 457 -29.50 -8.36 11.52
C ASN A 457 -28.53 -7.17 11.41
N LYS A 458 -28.93 -6.14 10.65
CA LYS A 458 -28.19 -4.87 10.58
C LYS A 458 -28.09 -4.20 11.96
N THR A 459 -29.17 -4.24 12.74
CA THR A 459 -29.21 -3.65 14.09
C THR A 459 -28.36 -4.44 15.10
N VAL A 460 -28.39 -5.77 15.05
CA VAL A 460 -27.56 -6.64 15.91
C VAL A 460 -26.08 -6.45 15.59
N LEU A 461 -25.71 -6.46 14.30
CA LEU A 461 -24.34 -6.21 13.84
C LEU A 461 -23.81 -4.87 14.34
N ARG A 462 -24.59 -3.79 14.16
CA ARG A 462 -24.22 -2.45 14.65
C ARG A 462 -23.99 -2.45 16.16
N ARG A 463 -24.80 -3.17 16.94
CA ARG A 463 -24.66 -3.23 18.40
C ARG A 463 -23.45 -4.06 18.85
N LEU A 464 -23.11 -5.13 18.13
CA LEU A 464 -21.89 -5.93 18.39
C LEU A 464 -20.60 -5.13 18.13
N MET A 465 -20.65 -4.18 17.20
CA MET A 465 -19.51 -3.31 16.85
C MET A 465 -19.37 -2.08 17.76
N MET A 466 -20.40 -1.72 18.52
CA MET A 466 -20.32 -0.60 19.47
C MET A 466 -19.44 -0.93 20.68
N SER A 467 -18.83 0.10 21.27
CA SER A 467 -18.10 -0.04 22.54
C SER A 467 -18.98 -0.65 23.64
N LYS A 468 -18.35 -1.42 24.55
CA LYS A 468 -18.95 -2.03 25.76
C LYS A 468 -19.52 -1.01 26.76
N THR A 469 -19.55 0.28 26.39
CA THR A 469 -20.26 1.34 27.11
C THR A 469 -21.77 1.11 27.14
N ASN A 470 -22.34 0.37 26.18
CA ASN A 470 -23.73 -0.09 26.23
C ASN A 470 -23.88 -1.22 27.26
N LEU A 471 -24.57 -0.91 28.36
CA LEU A 471 -24.61 -1.72 29.57
C LEU A 471 -25.56 -2.91 29.55
N ALA A 472 -25.28 -3.76 30.51
CA ALA A 472 -26.12 -4.84 30.97
C ALA A 472 -27.57 -4.40 31.24
N VAL A 473 -28.51 -5.33 31.07
CA VAL A 473 -29.93 -5.12 31.29
C VAL A 473 -30.35 -5.97 32.49
N SER A 474 -31.03 -5.36 33.48
CA SER A 474 -31.58 -6.10 34.62
C SER A 474 -32.83 -6.88 34.24
N LEU A 475 -33.07 -8.02 34.88
CA LEU A 475 -34.32 -8.79 34.73
C LEU A 475 -35.55 -7.90 34.97
N SER A 476 -35.50 -7.01 35.95
CA SER A 476 -36.57 -6.05 36.24
C SER A 476 -36.94 -5.18 35.05
N LYS A 477 -35.94 -4.71 34.29
CA LYS A 477 -36.17 -3.90 33.11
C LYS A 477 -36.70 -4.72 31.94
N ILE A 478 -36.28 -5.97 31.81
CA ILE A 478 -36.77 -6.89 30.78
C ILE A 478 -38.26 -7.13 30.99
N VAL A 479 -38.66 -7.50 32.21
CA VAL A 479 -40.07 -7.73 32.56
C VAL A 479 -40.88 -6.45 32.42
N ALA A 480 -40.38 -5.30 32.90
CA ALA A 480 -41.09 -4.03 32.78
C ALA A 480 -41.33 -3.60 31.31
N THR A 481 -40.48 -4.03 30.38
CA THR A 481 -40.61 -3.70 28.95
C THR A 481 -41.41 -4.76 28.18
N ALA A 482 -41.22 -6.04 28.52
CA ALA A 482 -41.88 -7.17 27.83
C ALA A 482 -43.30 -7.45 28.35
N ALA A 483 -43.57 -7.19 29.64
CA ALA A 483 -44.83 -7.50 30.32
C ALA A 483 -45.63 -6.23 30.72
N ASN A 484 -45.41 -5.11 30.03
CA ASN A 484 -46.18 -3.89 30.29
C ASN A 484 -47.64 -4.05 29.85
N LYS A 485 -48.62 -3.53 30.59
CA LYS A 485 -50.07 -3.74 30.36
C LYS A 485 -50.55 -3.39 28.94
N HIS A 486 -49.85 -2.51 28.23
CA HIS A 486 -50.18 -2.10 26.84
C HIS A 486 -49.43 -2.86 25.75
N SER A 487 -48.34 -3.56 26.07
CA SER A 487 -47.47 -4.24 25.09
C SER A 487 -47.37 -5.76 25.31
N ALA A 488 -47.91 -6.26 26.43
CA ALA A 488 -47.87 -7.68 26.80
C ALA A 488 -48.48 -8.59 25.71
N LYS A 489 -49.62 -8.21 25.12
CA LYS A 489 -50.26 -8.99 24.03
C LYS A 489 -49.42 -9.07 22.75
N THR A 490 -48.54 -8.10 22.50
CA THR A 490 -47.72 -8.01 21.27
C THR A 490 -46.38 -8.76 21.39
N HIS A 491 -45.97 -9.08 22.62
CA HIS A 491 -44.67 -9.67 22.94
C HIS A 491 -44.77 -11.07 23.56
N GLU A 492 -45.99 -11.59 23.71
CA GLU A 492 -46.23 -12.95 24.16
C GLU A 492 -45.57 -13.97 23.20
N GLY A 493 -44.79 -14.90 23.76
CA GLY A 493 -44.08 -15.93 22.99
C GLY A 493 -42.84 -15.47 22.21
N LYS A 494 -42.48 -14.17 22.19
CA LYS A 494 -41.27 -13.68 21.50
C LYS A 494 -40.00 -13.90 22.32
N THR A 495 -38.93 -14.32 21.66
CA THR A 495 -37.61 -14.42 22.28
C THR A 495 -36.98 -13.04 22.43
N ILE A 496 -36.61 -12.65 23.65
CA ILE A 496 -36.05 -11.34 23.94
C ILE A 496 -34.54 -11.36 23.66
N VAL A 497 -34.08 -10.55 22.71
CA VAL A 497 -32.67 -10.51 22.31
C VAL A 497 -32.00 -9.25 22.87
N ILE A 498 -30.89 -9.44 23.59
CA ILE A 498 -30.11 -8.37 24.22
C ILE A 498 -28.64 -8.52 23.83
N VAL A 499 -28.13 -7.58 23.03
CA VAL A 499 -26.70 -7.52 22.68
C VAL A 499 -25.92 -6.89 23.85
N GLY A 500 -25.76 -7.65 24.93
CA GLY A 500 -25.16 -7.22 26.19
C GLY A 500 -25.25 -8.28 27.28
N THR A 501 -24.86 -7.93 28.50
CA THR A 501 -24.98 -8.81 29.68
C THR A 501 -26.39 -8.71 30.29
N VAL A 502 -26.96 -9.79 30.78
CA VAL A 502 -28.19 -9.76 31.59
C VAL A 502 -27.83 -9.97 33.06
N THR A 503 -28.31 -9.08 33.92
CA THR A 503 -28.03 -9.07 35.37
C THR A 503 -29.29 -9.30 36.18
N ASP A 504 -29.11 -9.87 37.36
CA ASP A 504 -30.20 -10.08 38.31
C ASP A 504 -30.58 -8.77 39.02
N ASP A 505 -31.80 -8.72 39.55
CA ASP A 505 -32.31 -7.66 40.42
C ASP A 505 -33.01 -8.30 41.61
N ASN A 506 -32.36 -8.29 42.77
CA ASN A 506 -32.85 -8.90 44.00
C ASN A 506 -34.16 -8.28 44.51
N ARG A 507 -34.54 -7.08 44.02
CA ARG A 507 -35.79 -6.41 44.40
C ARG A 507 -37.02 -6.99 43.72
N MET A 508 -36.82 -7.69 42.61
CA MET A 508 -37.86 -8.47 41.96
C MET A 508 -37.94 -9.82 42.67
N LEU A 509 -39.10 -10.20 43.20
CA LEU A 509 -39.29 -11.47 43.91
C LEU A 509 -39.59 -12.62 42.93
N GLU A 510 -40.50 -12.38 41.99
CA GLU A 510 -40.94 -13.37 41.00
C GLU A 510 -40.53 -12.96 39.59
N VAL A 511 -39.93 -13.89 38.84
CA VAL A 511 -39.57 -13.70 37.43
C VAL A 511 -40.58 -14.51 36.59
N PRO A 512 -41.29 -13.91 35.62
CA PRO A 512 -42.19 -14.65 34.74
C PRO A 512 -41.41 -15.55 33.79
N LYS A 513 -42.07 -16.56 33.22
CA LYS A 513 -41.48 -17.44 32.21
C LYS A 513 -41.13 -16.63 30.95
N LEU A 514 -39.83 -16.54 30.63
CA LEU A 514 -39.30 -15.76 29.51
C LEU A 514 -38.20 -16.52 28.77
N SER A 515 -38.15 -16.39 27.45
CA SER A 515 -37.00 -16.81 26.63
C SER A 515 -36.13 -15.61 26.32
N ILE A 516 -34.89 -15.60 26.81
CA ILE A 516 -33.96 -14.46 26.72
C ILE A 516 -32.67 -14.92 26.06
N ALA A 517 -32.22 -14.18 25.05
CA ALA A 517 -30.93 -14.36 24.40
C ALA A 517 -29.98 -13.20 24.70
N ALA A 518 -28.77 -13.51 25.15
CA ALA A 518 -27.79 -12.48 25.52
C ALA A 518 -26.34 -12.88 25.24
N LEU A 519 -25.42 -11.90 25.26
CA LEU A 519 -23.98 -12.18 25.18
C LEU A 519 -23.45 -12.89 26.43
N ARG A 520 -24.05 -12.59 27.59
CA ARG A 520 -23.69 -13.17 28.88
C ARG A 520 -24.83 -13.05 29.87
N PHE A 521 -25.01 -14.04 30.73
CA PHE A 521 -25.88 -13.97 31.91
C PHE A 521 -25.04 -13.96 33.19
N THR A 522 -25.47 -13.24 34.23
CA THR A 522 -24.97 -13.51 35.59
C THR A 522 -25.51 -14.84 36.08
N ALA A 523 -24.74 -15.55 36.90
CA ALA A 523 -25.13 -16.87 37.41
C ALA A 523 -26.48 -16.84 38.13
N SER A 524 -26.70 -15.81 38.97
CA SER A 524 -27.97 -15.59 39.65
C SER A 524 -29.15 -15.32 38.71
N ALA A 525 -28.93 -14.53 37.64
CA ALA A 525 -29.99 -14.24 36.68
C ALA A 525 -30.39 -15.49 35.88
N ARG A 526 -29.41 -16.29 35.45
CA ARG A 526 -29.65 -17.55 34.75
C ARG A 526 -30.44 -18.52 35.62
N ALA A 527 -30.00 -18.74 36.86
CA ALA A 527 -30.66 -19.65 37.79
C ALA A 527 -32.12 -19.26 38.07
N ARG A 528 -32.42 -17.95 38.17
CA ARG A 528 -33.79 -17.47 38.38
C ARG A 528 -34.68 -17.62 37.15
N VAL A 529 -34.16 -17.35 35.95
CA VAL A 529 -34.91 -17.52 34.70
C VAL A 529 -35.24 -18.99 34.47
N GLU A 530 -34.26 -19.89 34.69
CA GLU A 530 -34.44 -21.34 34.56
C GLU A 530 -35.39 -21.89 35.64
N LYS A 531 -35.30 -21.40 36.89
CA LYS A 531 -36.22 -21.79 37.98
C LYS A 531 -37.68 -21.42 37.67
N SER A 532 -37.91 -20.33 36.94
CA SER A 532 -39.23 -19.92 36.46
C SER A 532 -39.68 -20.67 35.19
N GLY A 533 -38.92 -21.66 34.72
CA GLY A 533 -39.20 -22.43 33.51
C GLY A 533 -38.94 -21.66 32.20
N GLY A 534 -38.15 -20.58 32.25
CA GLY A 534 -37.71 -19.81 31.09
C GLY A 534 -36.42 -20.37 30.44
N GLU A 535 -36.08 -19.88 29.26
CA GLU A 535 -34.94 -20.36 28.46
C GLU A 535 -33.87 -19.27 28.33
N CYS A 536 -32.61 -19.60 28.64
CA CYS A 536 -31.46 -18.70 28.45
C CYS A 536 -30.67 -19.10 27.19
N LEU A 537 -30.79 -18.33 26.12
CA LEU A 537 -30.17 -18.59 24.82
C LEU A 537 -28.91 -17.76 24.57
N THR A 538 -28.04 -18.25 23.71
CA THR A 538 -26.95 -17.47 23.12
C THR A 538 -27.41 -16.73 21.86
N ILE A 539 -26.62 -15.74 21.43
CA ILE A 539 -26.96 -14.95 20.23
C ILE A 539 -26.82 -15.78 18.95
N ASP A 540 -25.89 -16.73 18.91
CA ASP A 540 -25.74 -17.70 17.82
C ASP A 540 -26.92 -18.69 17.74
N GLU A 541 -27.43 -19.18 18.86
CA GLU A 541 -28.63 -20.03 18.88
C GLU A 541 -29.86 -19.31 18.30
N VAL A 542 -30.00 -18.01 18.57
CA VAL A 542 -31.06 -17.18 17.97
C VAL A 542 -30.87 -17.03 16.47
N ALA A 543 -29.64 -16.87 15.99
CA ALA A 543 -29.35 -16.78 14.56
C ALA A 543 -29.75 -18.07 13.83
N THR A 544 -29.60 -19.23 14.48
CA THR A 544 -30.01 -20.54 13.95
C THR A 544 -31.53 -20.71 13.96
N ARG A 545 -32.21 -20.34 15.06
CA ARG A 545 -33.67 -20.50 15.20
C ARG A 545 -34.48 -19.46 14.41
N PHE A 546 -34.02 -18.22 14.37
CA PHE A 546 -34.73 -17.08 13.78
C PHE A 546 -33.78 -16.20 12.94
N PRO A 547 -33.30 -16.69 11.78
CA PRO A 547 -32.29 -16.01 10.97
C PRO A 547 -32.71 -14.63 10.46
N THR A 548 -34.02 -14.37 10.33
CA THR A 548 -34.60 -13.07 9.93
C THR A 548 -35.05 -12.21 11.12
N GLY A 549 -35.07 -12.76 12.34
CA GLY A 549 -35.52 -12.08 13.55
C GLY A 549 -37.04 -11.99 13.74
N SER A 550 -37.86 -12.70 12.95
CA SER A 550 -39.33 -12.61 12.93
C SER A 550 -40.02 -12.82 14.30
N ASN A 551 -39.53 -13.76 15.12
CA ASN A 551 -40.07 -14.04 16.46
C ASN A 551 -39.21 -13.50 17.61
N THR A 552 -38.51 -12.39 17.36
CA THR A 552 -37.58 -11.81 18.35
C THR A 552 -37.97 -10.39 18.75
N LEU A 553 -37.69 -10.04 20.01
CA LEU A 553 -37.81 -8.68 20.53
C LEU A 553 -36.43 -8.15 20.91
N LEU A 554 -35.90 -7.21 20.12
CA LEU A 554 -34.56 -6.68 20.32
C LEU A 554 -34.54 -5.51 21.33
N LEU A 555 -34.22 -5.80 22.59
CA LEU A 555 -34.13 -4.80 23.66
C LEU A 555 -32.72 -4.18 23.76
N ARG A 556 -32.64 -2.94 24.26
CA ARG A 556 -31.37 -2.23 24.47
C ARG A 556 -31.29 -1.66 25.88
N GLY A 557 -30.12 -1.79 26.50
CA GLY A 557 -29.80 -1.09 27.75
C GLY A 557 -29.82 0.44 27.61
N PRO A 558 -30.01 1.17 28.71
CA PRO A 558 -29.97 2.63 28.71
C PRO A 558 -28.57 3.14 28.32
N LYS A 559 -28.49 4.04 27.34
CA LYS A 559 -27.20 4.55 26.81
C LYS A 559 -26.54 5.58 27.73
N ASN A 560 -27.34 6.43 28.38
CA ASN A 560 -26.86 7.64 29.05
C ASN A 560 -26.80 7.53 30.59
N SER A 561 -27.02 6.33 31.16
CA SER A 561 -27.12 6.17 32.62
C SER A 561 -25.78 5.99 33.34
N ARG A 562 -24.65 5.85 32.62
CA ARG A 562 -23.31 5.74 33.24
C ARG A 562 -22.88 7.03 33.90
N GLU A 563 -22.10 6.90 34.96
CA GLU A 563 -21.43 8.01 35.63
C GLU A 563 -20.60 8.86 34.66
N ALA A 564 -19.89 8.25 33.72
CA ALA A 564 -19.15 8.97 32.68
C ALA A 564 -20.02 9.93 31.85
N PHE A 565 -21.27 9.56 31.55
CA PHE A 565 -22.21 10.44 30.83
C PHE A 565 -22.82 11.52 31.73
N LYS A 566 -22.81 11.35 33.06
CA LYS A 566 -23.24 12.38 34.01
C LYS A 566 -22.27 13.57 34.07
N HIS A 567 -21.05 13.42 33.55
CA HIS A 567 -20.03 14.45 33.49
C HIS A 567 -19.91 15.12 32.10
N PHE A 568 -20.68 14.67 31.11
CA PHE A 568 -20.60 15.10 29.72
C PHE A 568 -21.59 16.24 29.42
N GLY A 569 -21.15 17.32 28.77
CA GLY A 569 -21.96 18.52 28.48
C GLY A 569 -21.16 19.83 28.53
N PHE A 570 -21.63 20.86 27.82
CA PHE A 570 -20.99 22.18 27.74
C PHE A 570 -21.59 23.15 28.78
N GLY A 571 -20.74 23.87 29.50
CA GLY A 571 -21.14 24.94 30.41
C GLY A 571 -21.37 24.53 31.88
N PRO A 572 -21.26 25.49 32.82
CA PRO A 572 -21.29 25.26 34.27
C PRO A 572 -22.69 25.03 34.88
N HIS A 573 -23.80 25.23 34.13
CA HIS A 573 -25.17 25.23 34.68
C HIS A 573 -26.11 24.13 34.14
N SER A 574 -25.66 23.25 33.25
CA SER A 574 -26.53 22.19 32.69
C SER A 574 -26.30 20.87 33.40
N HIS A 575 -27.25 20.41 34.23
CA HIS A 575 -27.46 19.07 34.83
C HIS A 575 -26.25 18.10 34.90
N LYS A 576 -25.05 18.61 35.17
CA LYS A 576 -23.77 17.89 35.11
C LYS A 576 -23.29 17.63 36.51
N LYS A 577 -22.88 16.40 36.78
CA LYS A 577 -22.17 16.05 37.99
C LYS A 577 -20.74 16.63 37.88
N PRO A 578 -20.25 17.39 38.87
CA PRO A 578 -18.87 17.85 38.87
C PRO A 578 -17.89 16.69 39.14
N TYR A 579 -16.69 16.75 38.58
CA TYR A 579 -15.60 15.87 38.98
C TYR A 579 -15.08 16.27 40.37
N VAL A 580 -14.79 15.30 41.22
CA VAL A 580 -14.19 15.53 42.54
C VAL A 580 -12.69 15.35 42.39
N GLU A 581 -11.92 16.42 42.56
CA GLU A 581 -10.45 16.40 42.40
C GLU A 581 -9.71 15.66 43.52
N SER A 582 -10.25 15.65 44.75
CA SER A 582 -9.63 14.94 45.87
C SER A 582 -10.66 14.30 46.81
N LYS A 583 -10.33 13.11 47.33
CA LYS A 583 -11.14 12.38 48.31
C LYS A 583 -10.30 12.15 49.56
N GLY A 584 -10.53 12.95 50.60
CA GLY A 584 -9.89 12.79 51.91
C GLY A 584 -10.73 13.43 53.01
N ARG A 585 -10.51 13.06 54.27
CA ARG A 585 -11.28 13.58 55.43
C ARG A 585 -11.20 15.12 55.55
N LYS A 586 -10.18 15.74 54.95
CA LYS A 586 -9.95 17.19 54.88
C LYS A 586 -10.46 17.87 53.59
N PHE A 587 -10.91 17.10 52.61
CA PHE A 587 -11.36 17.62 51.31
C PHE A 587 -12.87 17.38 51.13
N GLU A 588 -13.63 18.46 50.91
CA GLU A 588 -15.08 18.38 50.72
C GLU A 588 -15.44 17.66 49.42
N ARG A 589 -16.40 16.73 49.51
CA ARG A 589 -16.98 16.05 48.35
C ARG A 589 -17.83 17.05 47.55
N ALA A 590 -17.34 17.49 46.38
CA ALA A 590 -18.07 18.22 45.33
C ALA A 590 -19.18 19.18 45.83
N ARG A 591 -18.78 20.41 46.16
CA ARG A 591 -19.69 21.55 46.34
C ARG A 591 -20.36 21.90 45.01
N GLY A 592 -21.67 21.72 44.93
CA GLY A 592 -22.43 22.08 43.73
C GLY A 592 -23.89 22.47 43.97
N ARG A 593 -24.26 22.89 45.20
CA ARG A 593 -25.67 23.24 45.49
C ARG A 593 -25.92 24.39 46.47
N ARG A 594 -24.89 25.09 46.96
CA ARG A 594 -25.10 26.28 47.81
C ARG A 594 -24.82 27.56 47.03
N ARG A 595 -25.81 28.47 47.05
CA ARG A 595 -25.86 29.74 46.30
C ARG A 595 -24.88 30.80 46.81
N SER A 596 -24.38 30.64 48.03
CA SER A 596 -23.43 31.57 48.64
C SER A 596 -22.02 30.99 48.59
N ARG A 597 -21.12 31.74 47.95
CA ARG A 597 -19.67 31.57 47.88
C ARG A 597 -19.13 30.70 46.73
N GLY A 598 -18.82 31.41 45.64
CA GLY A 598 -17.51 31.30 45.00
C GLY A 598 -17.38 30.30 43.86
N PHE A 599 -18.21 30.41 42.83
CA PHE A 599 -17.75 30.15 41.46
C PHE A 599 -17.71 31.53 40.78
N LYS A 600 -16.56 32.20 40.82
CA LYS A 600 -16.30 33.33 39.92
C LYS A 600 -15.78 32.72 38.63
N VAL A 601 -16.45 33.06 37.52
CA VAL A 601 -16.07 32.67 36.15
C VAL A 601 -14.72 33.26 35.81
#